data_AF-A0A1H3R533-F1
#
_entry.id   AF-A0A1H3R533-F1
#
_cell.length_a   1.000
_cell.length_b   1.000
_cell.length_c   1.000
_cell.angle_alpha   90.00
_cell.angle_beta   90.00
_cell.angle_gamma   90.00
#
_symmetry.space_group_name_H-M   'P 1'
#
loop_
_entity.id
_entity.type
_entity.pdbx_description
1 polymer ?
#
loop_
_entity_poly.entity_id
_entity_poly.type
_entity_poly.pdbx_seq_one_letter_code
_entity_poly.pdbx_strand_id
1 'polypeptide(L)'
;MLVIIDAHGVWFLGWLLNYCSYSAQTGSRMAELVSLAEGVAELVHDGDAVALEGFTHLIPVAAGQEIIRQGRRDLTLIRMTPDIVYDQLIGAGCAARLVFSWGGNPGVGSLHRFRDAVENAWPRPIEIEEHSHAGMANRYVAGASGLPFAVLRGYVGTDIAKHTKTIATITCPFTGEALTAVAALNPDVAVIHAQRADRRGNVQLWGITGVQKEAVLAASRSLVTVEELVDELEPQPGAVVLPGWVVTAVAHVPRGAHPSYAQGYYDRDNDYYQSWDPISRDRETFGRWLDEVTAA
;
A
#
# COMPACT_ATOMS: atom_id res chain seq x y z
N MET A 1 -4.35 -1.77 21.19
CA MET A 1 -3.13 -1.40 20.44
C MET A 1 -2.16 -2.57 20.54
N LEU A 2 -2.31 -3.55 19.65
CA LEU A 2 -1.43 -4.70 19.60
C LEU A 2 -0.30 -4.33 18.64
N VAL A 3 0.88 -4.05 19.16
CA VAL A 3 2.09 -3.86 18.36
C VAL A 3 2.40 -5.22 17.73
N ILE A 4 2.22 -5.34 16.42
CA ILE A 4 2.71 -6.50 15.66
C ILE A 4 4.24 -6.33 15.64
N ILE A 5 4.91 -7.02 16.56
CA ILE A 5 6.37 -7.10 16.58
C ILE A 5 6.77 -8.14 15.54
N ASP A 6 7.49 -7.66 14.52
CA ASP A 6 7.92 -8.38 13.33
C ASP A 6 8.82 -9.58 13.69
N ALA A 7 8.44 -10.77 13.22
CA ALA A 7 9.23 -11.99 13.32
C ALA A 7 10.03 -12.17 12.02
N HIS A 8 11.10 -11.38 11.89
CA HIS A 8 11.93 -11.26 10.68
C HIS A 8 12.56 -12.56 10.13
N GLY A 9 12.52 -13.70 10.86
CA GLY A 9 13.27 -14.91 10.50
C GLY A 9 12.49 -16.07 9.87
N VAL A 10 11.19 -16.22 10.15
CA VAL A 10 10.48 -17.49 9.86
C VAL A 10 9.91 -17.53 8.43
N TRP A 11 9.64 -16.38 7.85
CA TRP A 11 8.96 -16.25 6.56
C TRP A 11 9.89 -16.37 5.34
N PHE A 12 11.19 -16.12 5.52
CA PHE A 12 12.18 -16.14 4.44
C PHE A 12 12.37 -17.55 3.84
N LEU A 13 12.30 -18.61 4.67
CA LEU A 13 12.49 -20.00 4.22
C LEU A 13 11.30 -20.55 3.42
N GLY A 14 10.07 -20.20 3.83
CA GLY A 14 8.85 -20.66 3.14
C GLY A 14 8.74 -20.09 1.73
N TRP A 15 9.15 -18.82 1.56
CA TRP A 15 9.15 -18.17 0.26
C TRP A 15 10.30 -18.65 -0.64
N LEU A 16 11.51 -18.88 -0.10
CA LEU A 16 12.63 -19.48 -0.84
C LEU A 16 12.30 -20.84 -1.47
N LEU A 17 11.55 -21.69 -0.77
CA LEU A 17 11.16 -23.02 -1.27
C LEU A 17 10.13 -22.93 -2.42
N ASN A 18 9.16 -22.01 -2.34
CA ASN A 18 8.23 -21.75 -3.44
C ASN A 18 8.93 -21.04 -4.62
N TYR A 19 9.88 -20.14 -4.34
CA TYR A 19 10.63 -19.40 -5.38
C TYR A 19 11.64 -20.28 -6.14
N CYS A 20 12.28 -21.27 -5.51
CA CYS A 20 13.10 -22.25 -6.24
C CYS A 20 12.30 -22.98 -7.33
N SER A 21 10.99 -23.15 -7.13
CA SER A 21 10.09 -23.74 -8.13
C SER A 21 9.63 -22.73 -9.19
N TYR A 22 9.54 -21.44 -8.85
CA TYR A 22 9.09 -20.35 -9.75
C TYR A 22 10.21 -19.75 -10.61
N SER A 23 11.41 -19.53 -10.04
CA SER A 23 12.56 -18.94 -10.75
C SER A 23 13.12 -19.85 -11.86
N ALA A 24 12.82 -21.14 -11.83
CA ALA A 24 13.14 -22.05 -12.92
C ALA A 24 12.36 -21.72 -14.23
N GLN A 25 11.30 -20.90 -14.16
CA GLN A 25 10.44 -20.56 -15.30
C GLN A 25 10.61 -19.12 -15.82
N THR A 26 11.15 -18.19 -15.01
CA THR A 26 11.36 -16.79 -15.38
C THR A 26 12.79 -16.38 -15.04
N GLY A 27 13.62 -16.12 -16.06
CA GLY A 27 14.98 -15.62 -15.84
C GLY A 27 15.01 -14.44 -14.88
N SER A 28 16.01 -14.40 -13.98
CA SER A 28 16.17 -13.37 -12.94
C SER A 28 16.07 -11.95 -13.52
N ARG A 29 14.90 -11.32 -13.46
CA ARG A 29 14.71 -9.91 -13.83
C ARG A 29 15.11 -9.07 -12.62
N MET A 30 16.12 -8.22 -12.81
CA MET A 30 16.51 -7.21 -11.83
C MET A 30 15.55 -6.03 -11.93
N ALA A 31 15.34 -5.30 -10.83
CA ALA A 31 14.51 -4.10 -10.84
C ALA A 31 15.06 -3.05 -11.83
N GLU A 32 14.15 -2.42 -12.56
CA GLU A 32 14.49 -1.36 -13.52
C GLU A 32 14.52 -0.01 -12.81
N LEU A 33 15.56 0.79 -13.06
CA LEU A 33 15.64 2.16 -12.56
C LEU A 33 14.94 3.08 -13.56
N VAL A 34 13.86 3.73 -13.13
CA VAL A 34 12.96 4.52 -13.99
C VAL A 34 12.66 5.88 -13.40
N SER A 35 12.15 6.82 -14.20
CA SER A 35 11.49 8.00 -13.64
C SER A 35 10.16 7.63 -12.99
N LEU A 36 9.64 8.49 -12.10
CA LEU A 36 8.32 8.27 -11.49
C LEU A 36 7.22 8.15 -12.55
N ALA A 37 7.25 9.01 -13.56
CA ALA A 37 6.26 9.02 -14.63
C ALA A 37 6.29 7.73 -15.46
N GLU A 38 7.46 7.26 -15.87
CA GLU A 38 7.62 5.99 -16.58
C GLU A 38 7.16 4.82 -15.71
N GLY A 39 7.60 4.77 -14.45
CA GLY A 39 7.23 3.70 -13.52
C GLY A 39 5.72 3.59 -13.30
N VAL A 40 5.02 4.71 -13.09
CA VAL A 40 3.55 4.70 -12.98
C VAL A 40 2.91 4.36 -14.32
N ALA A 41 3.46 4.87 -15.44
CA ALA A 41 2.89 4.65 -16.76
C ALA A 41 2.88 3.19 -17.20
N GLU A 42 3.97 2.48 -16.90
CA GLU A 42 4.19 1.09 -17.27
C GLU A 42 3.59 0.09 -16.28
N LEU A 43 3.49 0.47 -15.00
CA LEU A 43 3.10 -0.47 -13.96
C LEU A 43 1.66 -0.31 -13.51
N VAL A 44 1.05 0.89 -13.59
CA VAL A 44 -0.33 1.11 -13.14
C VAL A 44 -1.25 1.26 -14.35
N HIS A 45 -2.20 0.34 -14.47
CA HIS A 45 -3.21 0.35 -15.53
C HIS A 45 -4.61 0.55 -14.97
N ASP A 46 -5.51 1.03 -15.83
CA ASP A 46 -6.93 1.15 -15.46
C ASP A 46 -7.50 -0.22 -15.11
N GLY A 47 -8.31 -0.29 -14.06
CA GLY A 47 -8.87 -1.55 -13.55
C GLY A 47 -7.98 -2.33 -12.59
N ASP A 48 -6.71 -1.93 -12.41
CA ASP A 48 -5.79 -2.64 -11.51
C ASP A 48 -6.22 -2.56 -10.04
N ALA A 49 -5.92 -3.61 -9.29
CA ALA A 49 -5.83 -3.59 -7.84
C ALA A 49 -4.49 -2.99 -7.39
N VAL A 50 -4.52 -1.76 -6.88
CA VAL A 50 -3.33 -0.97 -6.56
C VAL A 50 -3.23 -0.74 -5.06
N ALA A 51 -2.12 -1.20 -4.47
CA ALA A 51 -1.79 -0.98 -3.07
C ALA A 51 -0.73 0.12 -2.93
N LEU A 52 -1.08 1.26 -2.34
CA LEU A 52 -0.14 2.31 -1.92
C LEU A 52 0.07 2.22 -0.42
N GLU A 53 1.08 1.48 0.01
CA GLU A 53 1.28 1.14 1.43
C GLU A 53 2.37 1.97 2.11
N GLY A 54 2.19 2.11 3.43
CA GLY A 54 2.98 2.88 4.38
C GLY A 54 2.19 3.01 5.68
N PHE A 55 2.79 3.48 6.77
CA PHE A 55 2.07 3.57 8.05
C PHE A 55 2.45 4.82 8.82
N THR A 56 1.77 5.94 8.51
CA THR A 56 2.13 7.31 8.94
C THR A 56 3.51 7.80 8.45
N HIS A 57 4.39 6.86 8.15
CA HIS A 57 5.75 6.91 7.65
C HIS A 57 5.79 6.32 6.23
N LEU A 58 6.62 6.89 5.33
CA LEU A 58 6.90 6.38 3.98
C LEU A 58 5.65 6.14 3.10
N ILE A 59 4.64 6.99 3.24
CA ILE A 59 3.45 6.90 2.40
C ILE A 59 3.79 7.43 0.99
N PRO A 60 3.62 6.68 -0.12
CA PRO A 60 4.08 7.09 -1.45
C PRO A 60 3.15 8.12 -2.11
N VAL A 61 3.09 9.33 -1.54
CA VAL A 61 2.16 10.40 -1.96
C VAL A 61 2.45 10.88 -3.38
N ALA A 62 3.73 11.09 -3.72
CA ALA A 62 4.12 11.53 -5.06
C ALA A 62 3.65 10.56 -6.14
N ALA A 63 3.72 9.24 -5.87
CA ALA A 63 3.21 8.24 -6.80
C ALA A 63 1.67 8.25 -6.91
N GLY A 64 0.95 8.51 -5.82
CA GLY A 64 -0.51 8.69 -5.88
C GLY A 64 -0.91 9.93 -6.70
N GLN A 65 -0.18 11.03 -6.58
CA GLN A 65 -0.40 12.23 -7.39
C GLN A 65 -0.06 12.00 -8.86
N GLU A 66 0.99 11.23 -9.14
CA GLU A 66 1.33 10.82 -10.50
C GLU A 66 0.23 9.96 -11.14
N ILE A 67 -0.38 9.03 -10.38
CA ILE A 67 -1.54 8.24 -10.84
C ILE A 67 -2.71 9.17 -11.21
N ILE A 68 -2.96 10.22 -10.41
CA ILE A 68 -3.97 11.24 -10.70
C ILE A 68 -3.63 11.98 -12.00
N ARG A 69 -2.38 12.43 -12.15
CA ARG A 69 -1.89 13.19 -13.30
C ARG A 69 -2.00 12.41 -14.61
N GLN A 70 -1.70 11.12 -14.56
CA GLN A 70 -1.87 10.21 -15.70
C GLN A 70 -3.33 9.84 -15.98
N GLY A 71 -4.28 10.28 -15.15
CA GLY A 71 -5.69 10.07 -15.39
C GLY A 71 -6.13 8.62 -15.23
N ARG A 72 -5.46 7.81 -14.40
CA ARG A 72 -5.83 6.39 -14.20
C ARG A 72 -7.20 6.26 -13.55
N ARG A 73 -7.98 5.25 -13.95
CA ARG A 73 -9.38 5.07 -13.55
C ARG A 73 -9.71 3.62 -13.23
N ASP A 74 -10.89 3.45 -12.63
CA ASP A 74 -11.47 2.16 -12.30
C ASP A 74 -10.60 1.28 -11.38
N LEU A 75 -9.74 1.91 -10.57
CA LEU A 75 -8.81 1.20 -9.71
C LEU A 75 -9.52 0.58 -8.51
N THR A 76 -9.10 -0.63 -8.12
CA THR A 76 -9.33 -1.15 -6.77
C THR A 76 -8.22 -0.66 -5.88
N LEU A 77 -8.48 0.38 -5.10
CA LEU A 77 -7.53 0.96 -4.16
C LEU A 77 -7.45 0.09 -2.91
N ILE A 78 -6.24 -0.27 -2.50
CA ILE A 78 -6.00 -1.15 -1.36
C ILE A 78 -5.08 -0.46 -0.35
N ARG A 79 -5.57 -0.23 0.86
CA ARG A 79 -4.71 0.24 1.94
C ARG A 79 -5.24 -0.11 3.30
N MET A 80 -4.36 -0.50 4.21
CA MET A 80 -4.78 -0.74 5.60
C MET A 80 -5.40 0.50 6.25
N THR A 81 -4.73 1.65 6.14
CA THR A 81 -5.11 2.93 6.73
C THR A 81 -5.18 4.06 5.68
N PRO A 82 -6.16 4.06 4.75
CA PRO A 82 -6.36 5.17 3.82
C PRO A 82 -6.30 6.52 4.53
N ASP A 83 -5.53 7.42 3.95
CA ASP A 83 -5.23 8.76 4.43
C ASP A 83 -5.42 9.78 3.30
N ILE A 84 -4.69 10.90 3.37
CA ILE A 84 -4.77 11.99 2.38
C ILE A 84 -4.59 11.49 0.94
N VAL A 85 -3.60 10.64 0.64
CA VAL A 85 -3.38 10.25 -0.77
C VAL A 85 -4.55 9.43 -1.33
N TYR A 86 -5.26 8.69 -0.49
CA TYR A 86 -6.47 7.97 -0.91
C TYR A 86 -7.66 8.91 -1.05
N ASP A 87 -7.80 9.89 -0.18
CA ASP A 87 -8.81 10.94 -0.31
C ASP A 87 -8.61 11.74 -1.61
N GLN A 88 -7.36 12.02 -1.97
CA GLN A 88 -6.95 12.62 -3.24
C GLN A 88 -7.36 11.74 -4.44
N LEU A 89 -6.94 10.46 -4.45
CA LEU A 89 -7.25 9.52 -5.53
C LEU A 89 -8.75 9.32 -5.73
N ILE A 90 -9.51 9.18 -4.64
CA ILE A 90 -10.96 9.00 -4.67
C ILE A 90 -11.63 10.28 -5.18
N GLY A 91 -11.26 11.45 -4.66
CA GLY A 91 -11.81 12.74 -5.09
C GLY A 91 -11.48 13.07 -6.55
N ALA A 92 -10.34 12.59 -7.06
CA ALA A 92 -9.95 12.71 -8.47
C ALA A 92 -10.67 11.71 -9.40
N GLY A 93 -11.50 10.82 -8.84
CA GLY A 93 -12.30 9.84 -9.59
C GLY A 93 -11.51 8.60 -10.04
N CYS A 94 -10.34 8.34 -9.46
CA CYS A 94 -9.49 7.20 -9.83
C CYS A 94 -10.05 5.85 -9.35
N ALA A 95 -10.81 5.85 -8.25
CA ALA A 95 -11.24 4.64 -7.56
C ALA A 95 -12.61 4.13 -8.03
N ALA A 96 -12.70 2.82 -8.32
CA ALA A 96 -13.96 2.09 -8.41
C ALA A 96 -14.28 1.34 -7.10
N ARG A 97 -13.25 0.90 -6.38
CA ARG A 97 -13.37 0.13 -5.13
C ARG A 97 -12.30 0.53 -4.12
N LEU A 98 -12.61 0.44 -2.83
CA LEU A 98 -11.66 0.62 -1.73
C LEU A 98 -11.67 -0.61 -0.81
N VAL A 99 -10.51 -1.25 -0.62
CA VAL A 99 -10.30 -2.33 0.37
C VAL A 99 -9.45 -1.80 1.51
N PHE A 100 -9.99 -1.77 2.73
CA PHE A 100 -9.33 -1.08 3.84
C PHE A 100 -9.70 -1.60 5.24
N SER A 101 -9.02 -1.08 6.27
CA SER A 101 -9.34 -1.40 7.68
C SER A 101 -9.66 -0.21 8.58
N TRP A 102 -9.23 0.98 8.19
CA TRP A 102 -9.54 2.22 8.90
C TRP A 102 -9.36 3.41 7.96
N GLY A 103 -10.32 4.33 7.87
CA GLY A 103 -10.20 5.52 7.02
C GLY A 103 -10.26 6.81 7.83
N GLY A 104 -9.24 7.65 7.69
CA GLY A 104 -9.17 8.93 8.40
C GLY A 104 -7.87 9.69 8.17
N ASN A 105 -7.86 10.98 8.53
CA ASN A 105 -6.66 11.80 8.58
C ASN A 105 -6.15 11.86 10.04
N PRO A 106 -5.03 11.19 10.38
CA PRO A 106 -4.53 11.12 11.74
C PRO A 106 -4.26 12.49 12.36
N GLY A 107 -5.02 12.80 13.42
CA GLY A 107 -4.88 14.05 14.18
C GLY A 107 -5.63 15.25 13.60
N VAL A 108 -6.40 15.08 12.51
CA VAL A 108 -7.13 16.19 11.88
C VAL A 108 -8.62 15.90 11.76
N GLY A 109 -9.00 14.74 11.21
CA GLY A 109 -10.42 14.46 11.00
C GLY A 109 -10.70 13.36 10.00
N SER A 110 -11.86 13.42 9.37
CA SER A 110 -12.34 12.41 8.43
C SER A 110 -11.95 12.74 6.99
N LEU A 111 -11.87 11.72 6.14
CA LEU A 111 -11.57 11.85 4.71
C LEU A 111 -12.81 12.30 3.95
N HIS A 112 -12.87 13.58 3.60
CA HIS A 112 -14.09 14.20 3.08
C HIS A 112 -14.45 13.75 1.67
N ARG A 113 -13.47 13.49 0.79
CA ARG A 113 -13.73 12.98 -0.56
C ARG A 113 -14.14 11.52 -0.53
N PHE A 114 -13.56 10.72 0.35
CA PHE A 114 -14.02 9.36 0.59
C PHE A 114 -15.48 9.33 1.08
N ARG A 115 -15.83 10.15 2.09
CA ARG A 115 -17.22 10.22 2.55
C ARG A 115 -18.16 10.71 1.45
N ASP A 116 -17.77 11.72 0.67
CA ASP A 116 -18.59 12.25 -0.41
C ASP A 116 -18.86 11.19 -1.51
N ALA A 117 -17.88 10.32 -1.80
CA ALA A 117 -18.04 9.20 -2.72
C ALA A 117 -19.00 8.13 -2.19
N VAL A 118 -18.95 7.83 -0.89
CA VAL A 118 -19.83 6.83 -0.24
C VAL A 118 -21.25 7.37 -0.04
N GLU A 119 -21.38 8.59 0.45
CA GLU A 119 -22.66 9.19 0.87
C GLU A 119 -23.42 9.82 -0.30
N ASN A 120 -22.71 10.46 -1.24
CA ASN A 120 -23.30 11.25 -2.31
C ASN A 120 -22.91 10.79 -3.72
N ALA A 121 -22.16 9.69 -3.84
CA ALA A 121 -21.67 9.17 -5.12
C ALA A 121 -20.87 10.21 -5.93
N TRP A 122 -20.11 11.08 -5.25
CA TRP A 122 -19.27 12.10 -5.89
C TRP A 122 -17.76 11.84 -5.70
N PRO A 123 -16.93 11.95 -6.74
CA PRO A 123 -17.28 12.25 -8.14
C PRO A 123 -17.98 11.08 -8.85
N ARG A 124 -17.93 9.88 -8.24
CA ARG A 124 -18.63 8.67 -8.67
C ARG A 124 -18.91 7.78 -7.45
N PRO A 125 -19.85 6.83 -7.52
CA PRO A 125 -20.01 5.84 -6.46
C PRO A 125 -18.76 4.94 -6.37
N ILE A 126 -18.47 4.48 -5.16
CA ILE A 126 -17.34 3.59 -4.85
C ILE A 126 -17.85 2.36 -4.09
N GLU A 127 -17.35 1.18 -4.46
CA GLU A 127 -17.55 -0.03 -3.68
C GLU A 127 -16.57 -0.08 -2.51
N ILE A 128 -17.00 -0.60 -1.35
CA ILE A 128 -16.13 -0.75 -0.19
C ILE A 128 -16.03 -2.21 0.27
N GLU A 129 -14.85 -2.61 0.71
CA GLU A 129 -14.59 -3.85 1.43
C GLU A 129 -13.78 -3.56 2.69
N GLU A 130 -14.43 -3.69 3.84
CA GLU A 130 -13.80 -3.44 5.13
C GLU A 130 -13.26 -4.74 5.75
N HIS A 131 -12.11 -4.65 6.41
CA HIS A 131 -11.52 -5.72 7.18
C HIS A 131 -11.05 -5.18 8.54
N SER A 132 -10.94 -6.06 9.54
CA SER A 132 -10.17 -5.70 10.74
C SER A 132 -8.70 -5.43 10.36
N HIS A 133 -8.02 -4.56 11.10
CA HIS A 133 -6.62 -4.22 10.83
C HIS A 133 -5.71 -5.47 10.86
N ALA A 134 -5.89 -6.33 11.87
CA ALA A 134 -5.18 -7.61 11.94
C ALA A 134 -5.52 -8.55 10.78
N GLY A 135 -6.75 -8.51 10.30
CA GLY A 135 -7.18 -9.26 9.13
C GLY A 135 -6.46 -8.82 7.86
N MET A 136 -6.43 -7.52 7.55
CA MET A 136 -5.67 -7.00 6.39
C MET A 136 -4.20 -7.42 6.42
N ALA A 137 -3.53 -7.28 7.58
CA ALA A 137 -2.14 -7.68 7.73
C ALA A 137 -1.94 -9.18 7.43
N ASN A 138 -2.83 -10.03 7.95
CA ASN A 138 -2.79 -11.47 7.68
C ASN A 138 -3.07 -11.80 6.21
N ARG A 139 -3.95 -11.06 5.52
CA ARG A 139 -4.19 -11.24 4.09
C ARG A 139 -2.95 -10.93 3.24
N TYR A 140 -2.23 -9.85 3.57
CA TYR A 140 -0.95 -9.52 2.92
C TYR A 140 0.11 -10.59 3.20
N VAL A 141 0.23 -11.05 4.46
CA VAL A 141 1.18 -12.13 4.81
C VAL A 141 0.86 -13.42 4.02
N ALA A 142 -0.41 -13.78 3.87
CA ALA A 142 -0.81 -14.93 3.05
C ALA A 142 -0.39 -14.75 1.59
N GLY A 143 -0.67 -13.57 1.01
CA GLY A 143 -0.29 -13.23 -0.37
C GLY A 143 1.22 -13.29 -0.58
N ALA A 144 1.98 -12.64 0.28
CA ALA A 144 3.44 -12.65 0.26
C ALA A 144 4.03 -14.05 0.44
N SER A 145 3.32 -14.96 1.13
CA SER A 145 3.74 -16.35 1.33
C SER A 145 3.32 -17.28 0.17
N GLY A 146 2.58 -16.78 -0.82
CA GLY A 146 1.99 -17.60 -1.89
C GLY A 146 0.90 -18.55 -1.40
N LEU A 147 0.27 -18.25 -0.25
CA LEU A 147 -0.81 -19.03 0.32
C LEU A 147 -2.17 -18.43 -0.04
N PRO A 148 -3.22 -19.24 -0.22
CA PRO A 148 -4.53 -18.73 -0.63
C PRO A 148 -5.29 -17.98 0.47
N PHE A 149 -4.94 -18.20 1.75
CA PHE A 149 -5.57 -17.55 2.89
C PHE A 149 -4.66 -17.57 4.12
N ALA A 150 -4.93 -16.69 5.07
CA ALA A 150 -4.37 -16.74 6.43
C ALA A 150 -5.46 -17.10 7.44
N VAL A 151 -5.04 -17.56 8.63
CA VAL A 151 -5.93 -17.92 9.72
C VAL A 151 -5.66 -17.02 10.92
N LEU A 152 -6.72 -16.50 11.54
CA LEU A 152 -6.61 -15.67 12.74
C LEU A 152 -7.81 -15.85 13.68
N ARG A 153 -7.61 -15.41 14.93
CA ARG A 153 -8.67 -15.18 15.91
C ARG A 153 -9.17 -13.74 15.75
N GLY A 154 -10.12 -13.52 14.86
CA GLY A 154 -10.59 -12.18 14.52
C GLY A 154 -12.05 -12.17 14.14
N TYR A 155 -12.61 -10.98 13.88
CA TYR A 155 -13.97 -10.76 13.36
C TYR A 155 -15.12 -11.19 14.26
N VAL A 156 -14.86 -11.93 15.34
CA VAL A 156 -15.85 -12.30 16.37
C VAL A 156 -16.47 -11.04 16.97
N GLY A 157 -17.80 -10.98 16.98
CA GLY A 157 -18.55 -9.83 17.51
C GLY A 157 -18.64 -8.63 16.57
N THR A 158 -18.20 -8.77 15.31
CA THR A 158 -18.32 -7.73 14.27
C THR A 158 -19.24 -8.18 13.14
N ASP A 159 -19.87 -7.24 12.44
CA ASP A 159 -20.66 -7.53 11.25
C ASP A 159 -19.83 -7.60 9.96
N ILE A 160 -18.53 -7.28 10.02
CA ILE A 160 -17.65 -7.21 8.84
C ILE A 160 -17.70 -8.50 8.01
N ALA A 161 -17.68 -9.67 8.66
CA ALA A 161 -17.73 -10.97 7.97
C ALA A 161 -19.03 -11.21 7.19
N LYS A 162 -20.11 -10.46 7.47
CA LYS A 162 -21.39 -10.55 6.73
C LYS A 162 -21.37 -9.76 5.42
N HIS A 163 -20.44 -8.82 5.28
CA HIS A 163 -20.39 -7.87 4.16
C HIS A 163 -19.33 -8.22 3.11
N THR A 164 -18.56 -9.29 3.31
CA THR A 164 -17.55 -9.72 2.34
C THR A 164 -17.49 -11.24 2.23
N LYS A 165 -17.10 -11.73 1.05
CA LYS A 165 -16.87 -13.16 0.76
C LYS A 165 -15.43 -13.60 1.04
N THR A 166 -14.55 -12.65 1.39
CA THR A 166 -13.12 -12.90 1.63
C THR A 166 -12.83 -13.33 3.07
N ILE A 167 -13.87 -13.57 3.87
CA ILE A 167 -13.80 -14.03 5.26
C ILE A 167 -14.69 -15.27 5.41
N ALA A 168 -14.15 -16.34 6.00
CA ALA A 168 -14.89 -17.56 6.27
C ALA A 168 -14.49 -18.18 7.61
N THR A 169 -15.40 -18.89 8.27
CA THR A 169 -15.07 -19.71 9.44
C THR A 169 -14.50 -21.04 8.99
N ILE A 170 -13.42 -21.49 9.64
CA ILE A 170 -12.82 -22.80 9.44
C ILE A 170 -12.66 -23.53 10.77
N THR A 171 -12.62 -24.86 10.75
CA THR A 171 -12.35 -25.67 11.94
C THR A 171 -10.92 -26.20 11.90
N CYS A 172 -10.15 -25.93 12.93
CA CYS A 172 -8.79 -26.44 13.10
C CYS A 172 -8.82 -27.98 13.15
N PRO A 173 -8.11 -28.69 12.25
CA PRO A 173 -8.16 -30.14 12.21
C PRO A 173 -7.43 -30.81 13.38
N PHE A 174 -6.57 -30.07 14.10
CA PHE A 174 -5.77 -30.60 15.20
C PHE A 174 -6.43 -30.39 16.58
N THR A 175 -7.19 -29.30 16.73
CA THR A 175 -7.80 -28.92 18.02
C THR A 175 -9.32 -28.89 18.00
N GLY A 176 -9.96 -28.99 16.83
CA GLY A 176 -11.40 -28.84 16.65
C GLY A 176 -11.91 -27.40 16.82
N GLU A 177 -11.01 -26.44 17.00
CA GLU A 177 -11.36 -25.05 17.28
C GLU A 177 -11.88 -24.31 16.04
N ALA A 178 -12.94 -23.52 16.20
CA ALA A 178 -13.42 -22.62 15.15
C ALA A 178 -12.55 -21.36 15.07
N LEU A 179 -11.95 -21.11 13.92
CA LEU A 179 -11.10 -19.97 13.61
C LEU A 179 -11.63 -19.21 12.38
N THR A 180 -11.07 -18.04 12.09
CA THR A 180 -11.40 -17.29 10.88
C THR A 180 -10.30 -17.46 9.85
N ALA A 181 -10.68 -17.78 8.62
CA ALA A 181 -9.84 -17.69 7.43
C ALA A 181 -10.12 -16.38 6.70
N VAL A 182 -9.07 -15.71 6.23
CA VAL A 182 -9.15 -14.52 5.39
C VAL A 182 -8.40 -14.76 4.09
N ALA A 183 -9.05 -14.54 2.96
CA ALA A 183 -8.47 -14.76 1.63
C ALA A 183 -7.26 -13.84 1.42
N ALA A 184 -6.20 -14.38 0.80
CA ALA A 184 -4.98 -13.63 0.50
C ALA A 184 -5.29 -12.35 -0.28
N LEU A 185 -4.49 -11.31 -0.03
CA LEU A 185 -4.57 -10.03 -0.71
C LEU A 185 -3.36 -9.91 -1.64
N ASN A 186 -3.61 -10.07 -2.94
CA ASN A 186 -2.60 -10.04 -3.99
C ASN A 186 -2.91 -8.87 -4.92
N PRO A 187 -2.32 -7.68 -4.69
CA PRO A 187 -2.49 -6.55 -5.60
C PRO A 187 -1.91 -6.85 -6.99
N ASP A 188 -2.47 -6.22 -8.02
CA ASP A 188 -1.81 -6.20 -9.34
C ASP A 188 -0.53 -5.37 -9.28
N VAL A 189 -0.56 -4.29 -8.48
CA VAL A 189 0.56 -3.37 -8.29
C VAL A 189 0.67 -2.97 -6.83
N ALA A 190 1.87 -3.12 -6.26
CA ALA A 190 2.23 -2.48 -4.99
C ALA A 190 3.16 -1.29 -5.23
N VAL A 191 2.80 -0.16 -4.66
CA VAL A 191 3.62 1.05 -4.65
C VAL A 191 3.98 1.35 -3.21
N ILE A 192 5.27 1.50 -2.93
CA ILE A 192 5.76 1.88 -1.60
C ILE A 192 6.78 3.01 -1.73
N HIS A 193 7.02 3.69 -0.63
CA HIS A 193 8.18 4.57 -0.48
C HIS A 193 9.21 3.93 0.45
N ALA A 194 10.48 4.19 0.18
CA ALA A 194 11.59 3.72 0.99
C ALA A 194 12.68 4.78 1.02
N GLN A 195 13.62 4.63 1.94
CA GLN A 195 14.68 5.61 2.06
C GLN A 195 15.73 5.44 0.96
N ARG A 196 16.22 4.22 0.74
CA ARG A 196 17.36 3.99 -0.15
C ARG A 196 17.13 2.87 -1.15
N ALA A 197 17.73 3.01 -2.32
CA ALA A 197 18.01 1.88 -3.21
C ALA A 197 19.44 1.94 -3.73
N ASP A 198 20.00 0.80 -4.15
CA ASP A 198 21.26 0.74 -4.89
C ASP A 198 21.05 0.60 -6.40
N ARG A 199 22.16 0.65 -7.15
CA ARG A 199 22.18 0.47 -8.62
C ARG A 199 21.72 -0.91 -9.09
N ARG A 200 21.68 -1.89 -8.18
CA ARG A 200 21.20 -3.25 -8.45
C ARG A 200 19.70 -3.37 -8.13
N GLY A 201 19.04 -2.28 -7.77
CA GLY A 201 17.63 -2.27 -7.45
C GLY A 201 17.29 -2.88 -6.09
N ASN A 202 18.28 -3.18 -5.24
CA ASN A 202 17.99 -3.54 -3.87
C ASN A 202 17.46 -2.31 -3.15
N VAL A 203 16.42 -2.47 -2.35
CA VAL A 203 15.77 -1.39 -1.61
C VAL A 203 15.99 -1.60 -0.13
N GLN A 204 16.39 -0.56 0.57
CA GLN A 204 16.52 -0.55 2.03
C GLN A 204 15.49 0.40 2.65
N LEU A 205 14.76 -0.11 3.63
CA LEU A 205 13.82 0.67 4.42
C LEU A 205 13.93 0.33 5.92
N TRP A 206 13.74 1.34 6.76
CA TRP A 206 13.84 1.22 8.24
C TRP A 206 12.80 2.10 8.94
N GLY A 207 12.68 1.95 10.25
CA GLY A 207 11.68 2.68 11.05
C GLY A 207 10.36 1.91 11.12
N ILE A 208 9.24 2.63 11.04
CA ILE A 208 7.91 2.01 11.05
C ILE A 208 7.55 1.60 9.61
N THR A 209 7.80 0.35 9.27
CA THR A 209 7.65 -0.18 7.90
C THR A 209 6.25 -0.74 7.60
N GLY A 210 5.46 -1.02 8.63
CA GLY A 210 4.11 -1.58 8.47
C GLY A 210 4.12 -2.89 7.67
N VAL A 211 3.30 -2.96 6.63
CA VAL A 211 3.18 -4.13 5.72
C VAL A 211 3.83 -3.89 4.35
N GLN A 212 4.71 -2.89 4.21
CA GLN A 212 5.29 -2.51 2.90
C GLN A 212 6.02 -3.69 2.23
N LYS A 213 6.78 -4.48 3.00
CA LYS A 213 7.48 -5.67 2.51
C LYS A 213 6.48 -6.71 1.99
N GLU A 214 5.46 -7.03 2.78
CA GLU A 214 4.41 -7.98 2.41
C GLU A 214 3.62 -7.50 1.20
N ALA A 215 3.33 -6.20 1.09
CA ALA A 215 2.64 -5.64 -0.07
C ALA A 215 3.43 -5.83 -1.37
N VAL A 216 4.74 -5.55 -1.36
CA VAL A 216 5.62 -5.79 -2.51
C VAL A 216 5.68 -7.27 -2.88
N LEU A 217 5.85 -8.15 -1.89
CA LEU A 217 5.97 -9.59 -2.12
C LEU A 217 4.65 -10.26 -2.55
N ALA A 218 3.50 -9.68 -2.17
CA ALA A 218 2.18 -10.18 -2.55
C ALA A 218 1.71 -9.69 -3.92
N ALA A 219 2.32 -8.62 -4.45
CA ALA A 219 1.88 -8.00 -5.69
C ALA A 219 2.50 -8.64 -6.94
N SER A 220 1.78 -8.58 -8.05
CA SER A 220 2.30 -9.04 -9.35
C SER A 220 3.40 -8.13 -9.90
N ARG A 221 3.30 -6.82 -9.64
CA ARG A 221 4.25 -5.78 -10.03
C ARG A 221 4.51 -4.84 -8.87
N SER A 222 5.68 -4.21 -8.81
CA SER A 222 6.00 -3.26 -7.76
C SER A 222 6.79 -2.04 -8.22
N LEU A 223 6.38 -0.87 -7.74
CA LEU A 223 7.09 0.40 -7.88
C LEU A 223 7.57 0.85 -6.51
N VAL A 224 8.89 0.95 -6.32
CA VAL A 224 9.47 1.52 -5.11
C VAL A 224 9.99 2.92 -5.41
N THR A 225 9.40 3.93 -4.79
CA THR A 225 9.98 5.29 -4.80
C THR A 225 10.98 5.42 -3.67
N VAL A 226 12.12 6.10 -3.90
CA VAL A 226 13.18 6.25 -2.89
C VAL A 226 13.66 7.68 -2.72
N GLU A 227 14.04 8.04 -1.50
CA GLU A 227 14.67 9.33 -1.18
C GLU A 227 16.07 9.46 -1.78
N GLU A 228 16.82 8.37 -1.83
CA GLU A 228 18.22 8.38 -2.23
C GLU A 228 18.58 7.12 -3.04
N LEU A 229 19.23 7.32 -4.19
CA LEU A 229 19.86 6.24 -4.96
C LEU A 229 21.37 6.25 -4.69
N VAL A 230 21.88 5.18 -4.08
CA VAL A 230 23.29 4.99 -3.75
C VAL A 230 23.96 3.98 -4.69
N ASP A 231 25.29 3.89 -4.63
CA ASP A 231 26.01 2.89 -5.43
C ASP A 231 25.88 1.47 -4.84
N GLU A 232 25.97 1.35 -3.52
CA GLU A 232 25.76 0.12 -2.75
C GLU A 232 25.09 0.43 -1.42
N LEU A 233 24.21 -0.46 -0.94
CA LEU A 233 23.53 -0.31 0.34
C LEU A 233 24.47 -0.65 1.52
N GLU A 234 24.71 0.33 2.39
CA GLU A 234 25.36 0.08 3.68
C GLU A 234 24.40 -0.61 4.67
N PRO A 235 24.82 -1.64 5.42
CA PRO A 235 23.97 -2.29 6.42
C PRO A 235 23.50 -1.32 7.50
N GLN A 236 22.18 -1.27 7.73
CA GLN A 236 21.58 -0.47 8.79
C GLN A 236 20.85 -1.37 9.80
N PRO A 237 21.10 -1.20 11.11
CA PRO A 237 20.44 -2.01 12.14
C PRO A 237 18.92 -1.93 12.06
N GLY A 238 18.27 -3.10 12.04
CA GLY A 238 16.80 -3.21 11.97
C GLY A 238 16.21 -2.80 10.61
N ALA A 239 17.03 -2.51 9.61
CA ALA A 239 16.55 -2.25 8.27
C ALA A 239 16.12 -3.54 7.58
N VAL A 240 15.04 -3.44 6.82
CA VAL A 240 14.62 -4.47 5.87
C VAL A 240 15.26 -4.14 4.54
N VAL A 241 15.81 -5.16 3.88
CA VAL A 241 16.30 -5.06 2.51
C VAL A 241 15.42 -5.92 1.61
N LEU A 242 14.74 -5.29 0.65
CA LEU A 242 14.06 -5.97 -0.44
C LEU A 242 15.09 -6.19 -1.56
N PRO A 243 15.43 -7.44 -1.90
CA PRO A 243 16.37 -7.70 -2.98
C PRO A 243 15.82 -7.22 -4.33
N GLY A 244 16.68 -6.73 -5.22
CA GLY A 244 16.23 -6.16 -6.50
C GLY A 244 15.49 -7.12 -7.44
N TRP A 245 15.56 -8.44 -7.20
CA TRP A 245 14.82 -9.43 -7.98
C TRP A 245 13.37 -9.63 -7.53
N VAL A 246 12.96 -9.03 -6.39
CA VAL A 246 11.55 -9.02 -5.94
C VAL A 246 10.84 -7.70 -6.29
N VAL A 247 11.60 -6.74 -6.85
CA VAL A 247 11.12 -5.40 -7.18
C VAL A 247 11.03 -5.26 -8.70
N THR A 248 9.93 -4.72 -9.23
CA THR A 248 9.81 -4.50 -10.69
C THR A 248 10.56 -3.25 -11.12
N ALA A 249 10.30 -2.11 -10.45
CA ALA A 249 10.96 -0.86 -10.76
C ALA A 249 11.24 -0.01 -9.51
N VAL A 250 12.30 0.79 -9.58
CA VAL A 250 12.69 1.77 -8.58
C VAL A 250 12.76 3.16 -9.21
N ALA A 251 12.14 4.15 -8.56
CA ALA A 251 12.20 5.55 -8.98
C ALA A 251 12.82 6.42 -7.87
N HIS A 252 13.82 7.21 -8.22
CA HIS A 252 14.41 8.19 -7.30
C HIS A 252 13.51 9.43 -7.22
N VAL A 253 12.82 9.58 -6.09
CA VAL A 253 11.82 10.62 -5.84
C VAL A 253 12.08 11.22 -4.45
N PRO A 254 13.03 12.16 -4.34
CA PRO A 254 13.26 12.88 -3.10
C PRO A 254 11.99 13.56 -2.61
N ARG A 255 11.73 13.46 -1.30
CA ARG A 255 10.49 13.89 -0.64
C ARG A 255 9.24 13.20 -1.16
N GLY A 256 9.38 12.00 -1.74
CA GLY A 256 8.28 11.26 -2.36
C GLY A 256 7.17 10.88 -1.38
N ALA A 257 7.47 10.87 -0.08
CA ALA A 257 6.48 10.63 0.96
C ALA A 257 5.77 11.87 1.53
N HIS A 258 6.20 13.08 1.20
CA HIS A 258 5.57 14.30 1.73
C HIS A 258 4.05 14.32 1.44
N PRO A 259 3.16 14.62 2.41
CA PRO A 259 3.41 15.19 3.75
C PRO A 259 3.76 14.19 4.87
N SER A 260 3.71 12.88 4.60
CA SER A 260 4.21 11.86 5.53
C SER A 260 5.72 12.04 5.73
N TYR A 261 6.24 11.58 6.86
CA TYR A 261 7.66 11.69 7.18
C TYR A 261 8.46 10.52 6.58
N ALA A 262 9.76 10.74 6.40
CA ALA A 262 10.74 9.71 6.06
C ALA A 262 11.86 9.76 7.12
N GLN A 263 11.94 8.73 7.96
CA GLN A 263 12.82 8.72 9.13
C GLN A 263 14.29 8.84 8.71
N GLY A 264 14.96 9.89 9.20
CA GLY A 264 16.34 10.22 8.85
C GLY A 264 16.48 11.23 7.70
N TYR A 265 15.39 11.58 7.02
CA TYR A 265 15.37 12.54 5.90
C TYR A 265 14.60 13.80 6.25
N TYR A 266 13.34 13.67 6.71
CA TYR A 266 12.52 14.82 7.10
C TYR A 266 11.33 14.41 7.97
N ASP A 267 10.85 15.38 8.77
CA ASP A 267 9.71 15.22 9.67
C ASP A 267 8.36 15.34 8.95
N ARG A 268 7.29 14.96 9.66
CA ARG A 268 5.92 15.02 9.16
C ARG A 268 5.49 16.48 8.99
N ASP A 269 4.92 16.80 7.83
CA ASP A 269 4.35 18.12 7.57
C ASP A 269 2.93 18.22 8.14
N ASN A 270 2.84 18.53 9.44
CA ASN A 270 1.56 18.65 10.13
C ASN A 270 0.70 19.81 9.59
N ASP A 271 1.32 20.87 9.07
CA ASP A 271 0.60 22.03 8.52
C ASP A 271 -0.13 21.63 7.23
N TYR A 272 0.51 20.83 6.38
CA TYR A 272 -0.14 20.23 5.22
C TYR A 272 -1.33 19.34 5.66
N TYR A 273 -1.13 18.47 6.65
CA TYR A 273 -2.21 17.60 7.13
C TYR A 273 -3.42 18.40 7.64
N GLN A 274 -3.19 19.52 8.34
CA GLN A 274 -4.25 20.42 8.83
C GLN A 274 -4.92 21.16 7.68
N SER A 275 -4.16 21.67 6.72
CA SER A 275 -4.70 22.39 5.54
C SER A 275 -5.53 21.50 4.62
N TRP A 276 -5.30 20.17 4.64
CA TRP A 276 -6.09 19.23 3.85
C TRP A 276 -7.58 19.21 4.24
N ASP A 277 -7.93 19.45 5.50
CA ASP A 277 -9.33 19.42 5.95
C ASP A 277 -10.23 20.43 5.21
N PRO A 278 -9.92 21.74 5.15
CA PRO A 278 -10.71 22.68 4.36
C PRO A 278 -10.63 22.42 2.85
N ILE A 279 -9.48 21.96 2.32
CA ILE A 279 -9.32 21.65 0.89
C ILE A 279 -10.25 20.51 0.48
N SER A 280 -10.21 19.40 1.23
CA SER A 280 -11.00 18.20 0.93
C SER A 280 -12.46 18.33 1.33
N ARG A 281 -12.88 19.32 2.12
CA ARG A 281 -14.29 19.49 2.50
C ARG A 281 -15.11 20.10 1.37
N ASP A 282 -14.60 21.15 0.74
CA ASP A 282 -15.30 21.89 -0.32
C ASP A 282 -14.93 21.37 -1.71
N ARG A 283 -15.92 21.15 -2.59
CA ARG A 283 -15.67 20.57 -3.93
C ARG A 283 -14.94 21.53 -4.86
N GLU A 284 -15.23 22.82 -4.76
CA GLU A 284 -14.60 23.85 -5.60
C GLU A 284 -13.12 24.03 -5.22
N THR A 285 -12.83 24.11 -3.92
CA THR A 285 -11.47 24.20 -3.39
C THR A 285 -10.65 22.96 -3.72
N PHE A 286 -11.24 21.77 -3.61
CA PHE A 286 -10.59 20.55 -4.07
C PHE A 286 -10.38 20.53 -5.59
N GLY A 287 -11.33 21.04 -6.38
CA GLY A 287 -11.19 21.17 -7.83
C GLY A 287 -9.97 22.01 -8.21
N ARG A 288 -9.76 23.16 -7.55
CA ARG A 288 -8.55 23.98 -7.74
C ARG A 288 -7.27 23.22 -7.39
N TRP A 289 -7.26 22.50 -6.27
CA TRP A 289 -6.12 21.67 -5.88
C TRP A 289 -5.84 20.58 -6.93
N LEU A 290 -6.89 19.98 -7.50
CA LEU A 290 -6.76 18.96 -8.54
C LEU A 290 -6.20 19.54 -9.86
N ASP A 291 -6.63 20.75 -10.25
CA ASP A 291 -6.09 21.46 -11.40
C ASP A 291 -4.59 21.74 -11.22
N GLU A 292 -4.16 22.13 -10.02
CA GLU A 292 -2.74 22.34 -9.69
C GLU A 292 -1.93 21.04 -9.81
N VAL A 293 -2.43 19.92 -9.28
CA VAL A 293 -1.76 18.61 -9.36
C VAL A 293 -1.67 18.10 -10.79
N THR A 294 -2.69 18.32 -11.61
CA THR A 294 -2.71 17.84 -13.00
C THR A 294 -1.89 18.72 -13.95
N ALA A 295 -1.60 19.98 -13.58
CA ALA A 295 -0.79 20.90 -14.36
C ALA A 295 0.73 20.79 -14.10
N ALA A 296 1.14 20.19 -12.99
CA ALA A 296 2.55 19.99 -12.60
C ALA A 296 3.25 18.87 -13.40
#